data_AF-A0A6A0HDX5-F1
#
_entry.id   AF-A0A6A0HDX5-F1
#
_cell.length_a   1.000
_cell.length_b   1.000
_cell.length_c   1.000
_cell.angle_alpha   90.00
_cell.angle_beta   90.00
_cell.angle_gamma   90.00
#
_symmetry.space_group_name_H-M   'P 1'
#
loop_
_entity.id
_entity.type
_entity.pdbx_description
1 polymer ?
#
loop_
_entity_poly.entity_id
_entity_poly.type
_entity_poly.pdbx_seq_one_letter_code
_entity_poly.pdbx_strand_id
1 'polypeptide(L)' 'MTGLVLWYHDEALVARDSSRVRVATTIDDVTTSVLTLTRASHADSGNYSCWPSGGSPDSIQLLVIRGE' A
#
# COMPACT_ATOMS: atom_id res chain seq x y z
N MET A 1 3.03 17.88 10.67
CA MET A 1 3.46 16.59 10.07
C MET A 1 2.60 16.36 8.83
N THR A 2 2.95 16.97 7.71
CA THR A 2 2.24 16.86 6.44
C THR A 2 3.08 15.99 5.50
N GLY A 3 2.45 15.03 4.84
CA GLY A 3 3.12 14.15 3.86
C GLY A 3 3.31 12.68 4.29
N LEU A 4 2.75 12.25 5.41
CA LEU A 4 2.76 10.83 5.78
C LEU A 4 1.59 10.10 5.10
N VAL A 5 1.86 8.96 4.47
CA VAL A 5 0.84 8.03 3.98
C VAL A 5 1.04 6.66 4.62
N LEU A 6 0.03 6.17 5.34
CA LEU A 6 0.00 4.81 5.87
C LEU A 6 -0.69 3.89 4.84
N TRP A 7 -0.29 2.63 4.81
CA TRP A 7 -0.89 1.63 3.94
C TRP A 7 -1.45 0.49 4.78
N TYR A 8 -2.65 0.06 4.45
CA TYR A 8 -3.32 -1.07 5.08
C TYR A 8 -3.61 -2.14 4.04
N HIS A 9 -3.45 -3.40 4.43
CA HIS A 9 -3.97 -4.58 3.72
C HIS A 9 -5.09 -5.14 4.59
N ASP A 10 -6.31 -5.05 4.08
CA ASP A 10 -7.56 -5.14 4.82
C ASP A 10 -7.55 -4.20 6.03
N GLU A 11 -7.52 -4.73 7.25
CA GLU A 11 -7.47 -3.94 8.49
C GLU A 11 -6.05 -3.89 9.10
N ALA A 12 -5.08 -4.56 8.49
CA ALA A 12 -3.72 -4.69 9.02
C ALA A 12 -2.77 -3.63 8.43
N LEU A 13 -2.03 -2.94 9.31
CA LEU A 13 -1.01 -2.00 8.87
C LEU A 13 0.11 -2.74 8.12
N VAL A 14 0.44 -2.27 6.92
CA VAL A 14 1.51 -2.82 6.10
C VAL A 14 2.87 -2.42 6.67
N ALA A 15 3.73 -3.42 6.88
CA ALA A 15 5.13 -3.19 7.23
C ALA A 15 5.88 -2.53 6.06
N ARG A 16 6.44 -1.33 6.28
CA ARG A 16 7.02 -0.49 5.22
C ARG A 16 8.23 -1.08 4.51
N ASP A 17 9.05 -1.83 5.25
CA ASP A 17 10.29 -2.40 4.74
C ASP A 17 10.38 -3.86 5.18
N SER A 18 10.01 -4.75 4.28
CA SER A 18 10.26 -6.18 4.39
C SER A 18 10.95 -6.69 3.12
N SER A 19 11.33 -7.97 3.11
CA SER A 19 11.93 -8.59 1.93
C SER A 19 11.00 -8.61 0.70
N ARG A 20 9.68 -8.48 0.90
CA ARG A 20 8.67 -8.55 -0.17
C ARG A 20 7.91 -7.26 -0.41
N VAL A 21 7.70 -6.46 0.63
CA VAL A 21 6.90 -5.22 0.59
C VAL A 21 7.80 -4.02 0.84
N ARG A 22 7.65 -3.00 -0.01
CA ARG A 22 8.29 -1.70 0.13
C ARG A 22 7.26 -0.60 -0.01
N VAL A 23 7.27 0.36 0.91
CA VAL A 23 6.48 1.60 0.81
C VAL A 23 7.43 2.77 0.61
N ALA A 24 7.30 3.47 -0.51
CA ALA A 24 8.00 4.71 -0.78
C ALA A 24 7.00 5.88 -0.73
N THR A 25 7.40 6.99 -0.10
CA THR A 25 6.61 8.23 -0.09
C THR A 25 7.53 9.38 -0.49
N THR A 26 7.15 10.11 -1.54
CA THR A 26 7.82 11.32 -2.00
C THR A 26 6.93 12.51 -1.66
N ILE A 27 7.50 13.51 -1.00
CA ILE A 27 6.79 14.72 -0.56
C ILE A 27 7.39 15.90 -1.32
N ASP A 28 6.69 16.32 -2.37
CA ASP A 28 6.97 17.55 -3.13
C ASP A 28 5.70 18.43 -3.14
N ASP A 29 5.38 19.11 -4.25
CA ASP A 29 4.11 19.84 -4.43
C ASP A 29 2.88 18.93 -4.32
N VAL A 30 3.04 17.66 -4.70
CA VAL A 30 2.04 16.59 -4.53
C VAL A 30 2.70 15.43 -3.79
N THR A 31 2.11 15.02 -2.67
CA THR A 31 2.58 13.82 -1.96
C THR A 31 2.16 12.57 -2.73
N THR A 32 3.15 11.77 -3.14
CA THR A 32 2.93 10.49 -3.84
C THR A 32 3.43 9.38 -2.94
N SER A 33 2.63 8.33 -2.75
CA SER A 33 3.08 7.11 -2.07
C SER A 33 2.82 5.88 -2.92
N VAL A 34 3.81 4.99 -2.97
CA VAL A 34 3.79 3.77 -3.77
C VAL A 34 4.10 2.59 -2.85
N LEU A 35 3.16 1.64 -2.78
CA LEU A 35 3.39 0.32 -2.21
C LEU A 35 3.80 -0.63 -3.34
N THR A 36 4.96 -1.26 -3.20
CA THR A 36 5.45 -2.30 -4.11
C THR A 36 5.47 -3.64 -3.38
N LEU A 37 4.76 -4.61 -3.92
CA LEU A 37 4.77 -6.01 -3.48
C LEU A 37 5.50 -6.87 -4.51
N THR A 38 6.49 -7.63 -4.07
CA THR A 38 7.26 -8.54 -4.93
C THR A 38 6.94 -10.00 -4.64
N ARG A 39 7.01 -10.83 -5.69
CA ARG A 39 6.65 -12.26 -5.66
C ARG A 39 5.25 -12.47 -5.09
N ALA A 40 4.24 -11.79 -5.66
CA ALA A 40 2.86 -11.88 -5.19
C ALA A 40 2.34 -13.34 -5.25
N SER A 41 1.48 -13.66 -4.30
CA SER A 41 0.85 -14.95 -4.07
C SER A 41 -0.64 -14.74 -3.80
N HIS A 42 -1.44 -15.81 -3.84
CA HIS A 42 -2.87 -15.71 -3.56
C HIS A 42 -3.19 -15.07 -2.20
N ALA A 43 -2.35 -15.32 -1.19
CA ALA A 43 -2.52 -14.78 0.15
C ALA A 43 -2.37 -13.25 0.22
N ASP A 44 -1.77 -12.63 -0.81
CA ASP A 44 -1.64 -11.17 -0.88
C ASP A 44 -2.87 -10.50 -1.50
N SER A 45 -3.89 -11.26 -1.93
CA SER A 45 -5.18 -10.70 -2.36
C SER A 45 -5.88 -10.04 -1.18
N GLY A 46 -6.67 -9.00 -1.44
CA GLY A 46 -7.39 -8.27 -0.39
C GLY A 46 -7.57 -6.81 -0.75
N ASN A 47 -8.13 -6.04 0.19
CA ASN A 47 -8.29 -4.61 0.03
C ASN A 47 -6.99 -3.90 0.43
N TYR A 48 -6.48 -3.02 -0.40
CA TYR A 48 -5.34 -2.17 -0.08
C TYR A 48 -5.79 -0.73 0.02
N SER A 49 -5.62 -0.13 1.19
CA SER A 49 -6.05 1.24 1.46
C SER A 49 -4.86 2.15 1.75
N CYS A 50 -4.81 3.31 1.10
CA CYS A 50 -3.86 4.38 1.41
C CYS A 50 -4.53 5.43 2.32
N TRP A 51 -3.84 5.80 3.40
CA TRP A 51 -4.35 6.68 4.45
C TRP A 51 -3.41 7.89 4.58
N PRO A 52 -3.68 9.00 3.87
CA PRO A 52 -2.87 10.21 3.96
C PRO A 52 -3.16 10.96 5.26
N SER A 53 -2.13 11.56 5.87
CA SER A 53 -2.26 12.29 7.14
C SER A 53 -3.10 13.58 7.06
N GLY A 54 -3.43 14.05 5.85
CA GLY A 54 -4.16 15.29 5.60
C GLY A 54 -5.38 15.13 4.71
N GLY A 55 -5.87 13.90 4.51
CA GLY A 55 -7.01 13.64 3.61
C GLY A 55 -7.77 12.37 3.97
N SER A 56 -8.79 12.07 3.18
CA SER A 56 -9.57 10.84 3.33
C SER A 56 -8.80 9.64 2.76
N PRO A 57 -8.95 8.45 3.36
CA PRO A 57 -8.43 7.22 2.77
C PRO A 57 -9.09 6.88 1.43
N ASP A 58 -8.35 6.17 0.58
CA ASP A 58 -8.88 5.55 -0.63
C ASP A 58 -8.38 4.10 -0.76
N SER A 59 -9.09 3.28 -1.53
CA SER A 59 -8.95 1.81 -1.50
C SER A 59 -9.04 1.13 -2.86
N ILE A 60 -8.27 0.07 -3.04
CA ILE A 60 -8.33 -0.81 -4.21
C ILE A 60 -8.47 -2.27 -3.79
N GLN A 61 -9.22 -3.06 -4.54
CA GLN A 61 -9.27 -4.51 -4.35
C GLN A 61 -8.22 -5.19 -5.25
N LEU A 62 -7.22 -5.84 -4.64
CA LEU A 62 -6.25 -6.67 -5.35
C LEU A 62 -6.72 -8.12 -5.38
N LEU A 63 -6.76 -8.72 -6.57
CA LEU A 63 -6.99 -10.14 -6.76
C LEU A 63 -5.77 -10.76 -7.44
N VAL A 64 -5.06 -11.62 -6.73
CA VAL A 64 -3.93 -12.39 -7.28
C VAL A 64 -4.44 -13.75 -7.73
N ILE A 65 -4.32 -14.02 -9.02
CA ILE A 65 -4.70 -15.29 -9.64
C ILE A 65 -3.46 -16.09 -10.04
N ARG A 66 -3.59 -17.43 -10.09
CA ARG A 66 -2.58 -18.30 -10.70
C ARG A 66 -2.86 -18.31 -12.20
N GLY A 67 -1.83 -18.12 -13.01
CA GLY A 67 -1.93 -18.42 -14.44
C GLY A 67 -2.14 -19.91 -14.61
N GLU A 68 -3.14 -20.30 -15.41
CA GLU A 68 -3.31 -21.68 -15.87
C GLU A 68 -2.13 -22.12 -16.75
#